data_AF-A0A0U2IC30-F1
#
_entry.id   AF-A0A0U2IC30-F1
#
_cell.length_a   1.000
_cell.length_b   1.000
_cell.length_c   1.000
_cell.angle_alpha   90.00
_cell.angle_beta   90.00
_cell.angle_gamma   90.00
#
_symmetry.space_group_name_H-M   'P 1'
#
loop_
_entity.id
_entity.type
_entity.pdbx_description
1 polymer ?
#
loop_
_entity_poly.entity_id
_entity_poly.type
_entity_poly.pdbx_seq_one_letter_code
_entity_poly.pdbx_strand_id
1 'polypeptide(L)'
;RLGSNESRILWLLAQRPNEVISRNDLHDFVWREQGFEVDDSSLTQAISTLRKMLKDSTKSPQYVKTVPKRGYQLIARVETVEEEMARESEAAHDISQPESVNEYAESSSVPSSATVVNTPQPANVVANKSAPNLGNRLLILIAV
;
A
#
# COMPACT_ATOMS: atom_id res chain seq x y z
N ARG A 1 -1.97 -21.38 -1.06
CA ARG A 1 -1.17 -20.24 -0.54
C ARG A 1 -0.63 -19.49 -1.75
N LEU A 2 -0.80 -18.17 -1.81
CA LEU A 2 -0.24 -17.37 -2.89
C LEU A 2 1.27 -17.28 -2.69
N GLY A 3 2.05 -17.54 -3.75
CA GLY A 3 3.50 -17.43 -3.69
C GLY A 3 3.95 -15.96 -3.67
N SER A 4 5.24 -15.72 -3.40
CA SER A 4 5.79 -14.37 -3.26
C SER A 4 5.66 -13.55 -4.55
N ASN A 5 5.93 -14.16 -5.70
CA ASN A 5 5.87 -13.48 -7.01
C ASN A 5 4.42 -13.22 -7.44
N GLU A 6 3.53 -14.18 -7.26
CA GLU A 6 2.11 -14.02 -7.55
C GLU A 6 1.47 -12.93 -6.69
N SER A 7 1.90 -12.82 -5.42
CA SER A 7 1.47 -11.75 -4.52
C SER A 7 1.96 -10.38 -4.98
N ARG A 8 3.22 -10.24 -5.40
CA ARG A 8 3.76 -8.99 -5.97
C ARG A 8 3.04 -8.60 -7.26
N ILE A 9 2.79 -9.55 -8.16
CA ILE A 9 2.02 -9.32 -9.38
C ILE A 9 0.64 -8.79 -9.05
N LEU A 10 -0.08 -9.47 -8.14
CA LEU A 10 -1.42 -9.08 -7.75
C LEU A 10 -1.43 -7.68 -7.13
N TRP A 11 -0.46 -7.38 -6.26
CA TRP A 11 -0.31 -6.06 -5.65
C TRP A 11 -0.10 -4.96 -6.69
N LEU A 12 0.83 -5.17 -7.64
CA LEU A 12 1.13 -4.18 -8.66
C LEU A 12 -0.09 -3.93 -9.58
N LEU A 13 -0.79 -4.99 -9.96
CA LEU A 13 -2.03 -4.89 -10.73
C LEU A 13 -3.15 -4.21 -9.94
N ALA A 14 -3.27 -4.48 -8.64
CA ALA A 14 -4.28 -3.87 -7.77
C ALA A 14 -4.01 -2.39 -7.49
N GLN A 15 -2.76 -1.95 -7.58
CA GLN A 15 -2.38 -0.54 -7.46
C GLN A 15 -2.86 0.30 -8.66
N ARG A 16 -3.07 -0.33 -9.82
CA ARG A 16 -3.55 0.30 -11.06
C ARG A 16 -4.68 -0.54 -11.68
N PRO A 17 -5.84 -0.63 -11.02
CA PRO A 17 -6.94 -1.44 -11.52
C PRO A 17 -7.41 -0.88 -12.86
N ASN A 18 -7.82 -1.77 -13.77
CA ASN A 18 -8.22 -1.45 -15.14
C ASN A 18 -7.13 -0.81 -16.01
N GLU A 19 -5.86 -0.79 -15.57
CA GLU A 19 -4.73 -0.39 -16.41
C GLU A 19 -4.00 -1.62 -16.98
N VAL A 20 -3.48 -1.48 -18.20
CA VAL A 20 -2.64 -2.53 -18.80
C VAL A 20 -1.20 -2.33 -18.36
N ILE A 21 -0.74 -3.20 -17.48
CA ILE A 21 0.66 -3.24 -17.04
C ILE A 21 1.46 -4.06 -18.03
N SER A 22 2.58 -3.52 -18.52
CA SER A 22 3.38 -4.18 -19.54
C SER A 22 4.12 -5.39 -18.97
N ARG A 23 4.54 -6.30 -19.85
CA ARG A 23 5.39 -7.43 -19.42
C ARG A 23 6.70 -6.96 -18.81
N ASN A 24 7.33 -5.94 -19.41
CA ASN A 24 8.57 -5.38 -18.89
C ASN A 24 8.38 -4.81 -17.48
N ASP A 25 7.32 -4.03 -17.25
CA ASP A 25 7.06 -3.45 -15.92
C ASP A 25 6.83 -4.56 -14.86
N LEU A 26 6.14 -5.64 -15.24
CA LEU A 26 5.95 -6.79 -14.35
C LEU A 26 7.29 -7.52 -14.09
N HIS A 27 8.13 -7.69 -15.11
CA HIS A 27 9.46 -8.27 -14.95
C HIS A 27 10.34 -7.43 -14.03
N ASP A 28 10.33 -6.11 -14.24
CA ASP A 28 11.10 -5.14 -13.47
C ASP A 28 10.73 -5.21 -11.99
N PHE A 29 9.44 -5.02 -11.69
CA PHE A 29 8.96 -4.94 -10.31
C PHE A 29 9.05 -6.27 -9.55
N VAL A 30 8.75 -7.39 -10.20
CA VAL A 30 8.62 -8.68 -9.52
C VAL A 30 9.96 -9.40 -9.39
N TRP A 31 10.88 -9.22 -10.35
CA TRP A 31 12.17 -9.92 -10.37
C TRP A 31 13.39 -8.99 -10.41
N ARG A 32 13.48 -8.04 -11.36
CA ARG A 32 14.74 -7.27 -11.54
C ARG A 32 15.05 -6.35 -10.35
N GLU A 33 14.04 -5.71 -9.78
CA GLU A 33 14.18 -4.94 -8.53
C GLU A 33 14.59 -5.81 -7.33
N GLN A 34 14.34 -7.11 -7.41
CA GLN A 34 14.73 -8.10 -6.40
C GLN A 34 16.11 -8.73 -6.71
N GLY A 35 16.77 -8.31 -7.79
CA GLY A 35 18.08 -8.82 -8.20
C GLY A 35 18.05 -10.13 -9.00
N PHE A 36 16.89 -10.54 -9.52
CA PHE A 36 16.75 -11.75 -10.32
C PHE A 36 16.54 -11.42 -11.80
N GLU A 37 17.21 -12.16 -12.68
CA GLU A 37 16.96 -12.14 -14.12
C GLU A 37 16.26 -13.43 -14.52
N VAL A 38 15.05 -13.28 -15.10
CA VAL A 38 14.21 -14.40 -15.52
C VAL A 38 13.63 -14.14 -16.90
N ASP A 39 13.20 -15.21 -17.55
CA ASP A 39 12.58 -15.18 -18.86
C ASP A 39 11.04 -14.98 -18.80
N ASP A 40 10.44 -14.70 -19.95
CA ASP A 40 8.99 -14.54 -20.11
C ASP A 40 8.18 -15.77 -19.65
N SER A 41 8.79 -16.97 -19.65
CA SER A 41 8.11 -18.18 -19.18
C SER A 41 7.82 -18.11 -17.68
N SER A 42 8.73 -17.52 -16.90
CA SER A 42 8.57 -17.30 -15.47
C SER A 42 7.39 -16.39 -15.14
N LEU A 43 7.22 -15.29 -15.90
CA LEU A 43 6.05 -14.41 -15.79
C LEU A 43 4.77 -15.14 -16.17
N THR A 44 4.79 -15.88 -17.27
CA THR A 44 3.62 -16.64 -17.74
C THR A 44 3.18 -17.70 -16.73
N GLN A 45 4.14 -18.38 -16.09
CA GLN A 45 3.89 -19.37 -15.05
C GLN A 45 3.31 -18.72 -13.80
N ALA A 46 3.88 -17.61 -13.33
CA ALA A 46 3.37 -16.88 -12.17
C ALA A 46 1.94 -16.38 -12.39
N ILE A 47 1.62 -15.83 -13.57
CA ILE A 47 0.26 -15.43 -13.94
C ILE A 47 -0.68 -16.64 -13.97
N SER A 48 -0.22 -17.79 -14.49
CA SER A 48 -1.02 -19.01 -14.53
C SER A 48 -1.32 -19.54 -13.13
N THR A 49 -0.36 -19.50 -12.21
CA THR A 49 -0.54 -19.84 -10.80
C THR A 49 -1.48 -18.87 -10.11
N LEU A 50 -1.33 -17.56 -10.35
CA LEU A 50 -2.21 -16.52 -9.82
C LEU A 50 -3.67 -16.78 -10.23
N ARG A 51 -3.92 -17.04 -11.53
CA ARG A 51 -5.27 -17.38 -12.02
C ARG A 51 -5.84 -18.62 -11.37
N LYS A 52 -5.05 -19.69 -11.21
CA LYS A 52 -5.49 -20.90 -10.50
C LYS A 52 -5.90 -20.62 -9.06
N MET A 53 -5.15 -19.79 -8.34
CA MET A 53 -5.46 -19.42 -6.96
C MET A 53 -6.71 -18.54 -6.86
N LEU A 54 -6.92 -17.65 -7.83
CA LEU A 54 -8.14 -16.82 -7.94
C LEU A 54 -9.34 -17.57 -8.54
N LYS A 55 -9.17 -18.84 -8.94
CA LYS A 55 -10.15 -19.62 -9.71
C LYS A 55 -10.61 -18.90 -11.00
N ASP A 56 -9.70 -18.14 -11.60
CA ASP A 56 -9.93 -17.33 -12.78
C ASP A 56 -9.73 -18.13 -14.09
N SER A 57 -10.57 -17.86 -15.08
CA SER A 57 -10.55 -18.57 -16.38
C SER A 57 -9.89 -17.72 -17.46
N THR A 58 -9.00 -18.31 -18.25
CA THR A 58 -8.41 -17.59 -19.40
C THR A 58 -9.43 -17.30 -20.51
N LYS A 59 -10.47 -18.13 -20.65
CA LYS A 59 -11.52 -17.96 -21.68
C LYS A 59 -12.53 -16.89 -21.29
N SER A 60 -12.77 -16.75 -20.00
CA SER A 60 -13.76 -15.85 -19.41
C SER A 60 -13.15 -15.21 -18.16
N PRO A 61 -12.17 -14.30 -18.33
CA PRO A 61 -11.46 -13.72 -17.20
C PRO A 61 -12.41 -12.85 -16.39
N GLN A 62 -12.39 -13.02 -15.07
CA GLN A 62 -13.11 -12.19 -14.09
C GLN A 62 -12.15 -11.33 -13.27
N TYR A 63 -10.88 -11.75 -13.17
CA TYR A 63 -9.85 -11.05 -12.40
C TYR A 63 -8.72 -10.54 -13.29
N VAL A 64 -7.97 -11.42 -13.95
CA VAL A 64 -6.76 -11.05 -14.68
C VAL A 64 -6.96 -11.30 -16.17
N LYS A 65 -7.07 -10.22 -16.95
CA LYS A 65 -7.18 -10.25 -18.40
C LYS A 65 -5.80 -10.17 -19.06
N THR A 66 -5.56 -11.03 -20.04
CA THR A 66 -4.38 -10.91 -20.93
C THR A 66 -4.71 -9.94 -22.06
N VAL A 67 -3.85 -8.94 -22.27
CA VAL A 67 -3.92 -8.05 -23.44
C VAL A 67 -2.78 -8.43 -24.39
N PRO A 68 -3.08 -9.10 -25.52
CA PRO A 68 -2.05 -9.61 -26.43
C PRO A 68 -1.05 -8.52 -26.82
N LYS A 69 0.25 -8.89 -26.84
CA LYS A 69 1.40 -8.02 -27.16
C LYS A 69 1.60 -6.80 -26.24
N ARG A 70 0.73 -6.58 -25.24
CA ARG A 70 0.85 -5.45 -24.31
C ARG A 70 1.20 -5.90 -22.90
N GLY A 71 0.43 -6.82 -22.33
CA GLY A 71 0.66 -7.29 -20.97
C GLY A 71 -0.60 -7.80 -20.29
N TYR A 72 -0.81 -7.40 -19.04
CA TYR A 72 -1.89 -7.92 -18.18
C TYR A 72 -2.64 -6.77 -17.52
N GLN A 73 -3.92 -7.01 -17.23
CA GLN A 73 -4.82 -6.04 -16.64
C GLN A 73 -5.65 -6.72 -15.55
N LEU A 74 -5.76 -6.09 -14.38
CA LEU A 74 -6.77 -6.48 -13.39
C LEU A 74 -8.08 -5.80 -13.76
N ILE A 75 -9.08 -6.59 -14.07
CA ILE A 75 -10.43 -6.11 -14.42
C ILE A 75 -11.38 -6.17 -13.23
N ALA A 76 -11.02 -6.91 -12.17
CA ALA A 76 -11.79 -6.95 -10.93
C ALA A 76 -11.83 -5.57 -10.26
N ARG A 77 -12.95 -5.29 -9.59
CA ARG A 77 -13.08 -4.11 -8.73
C ARG A 77 -12.27 -4.34 -7.46
N VAL A 78 -11.40 -3.38 -7.15
CA VAL A 78 -10.53 -3.40 -5.97
C VAL A 78 -11.12 -2.49 -4.91
N GLU A 79 -11.43 -3.04 -3.75
CA GLU A 79 -11.85 -2.28 -2.57
C GLU A 79 -10.82 -2.41 -1.46
N THR A 80 -10.44 -1.29 -0.84
CA THR A 80 -9.56 -1.25 0.31
C THR A 80 -10.41 -1.11 1.57
N VAL A 81 -10.30 -2.07 2.48
CA VAL A 81 -10.88 -1.94 3.82
C VAL A 81 -9.76 -1.51 4.76
N GLU A 82 -9.92 -0.35 5.37
CA GLU A 82 -9.11 0.05 6.51
C GLU A 82 -9.69 -0.67 7.73
N GLU A 83 -8.93 -1.58 8.33
CA GLU A 83 -9.27 -2.04 9.69
C GLU A 83 -9.07 -0.85 10.63
N GLU A 84 -10.15 -0.11 10.86
CA GLU A 84 -10.27 0.85 11.95
C GLU A 84 -10.20 0.06 13.27
N MET A 85 -8.99 -0.33 13.67
CA MET A 85 -8.74 -1.10 14.88
C MET A 85 -9.31 -0.37 16.10
N ALA A 86 -10.31 -0.99 16.73
CA ALA A 86 -10.37 -1.22 18.17
C ALA A 86 -10.03 0.00 19.08
N ARG A 87 -10.81 1.08 19.01
CA ARG A 87 -10.69 2.23 19.95
C ARG A 87 -12.03 2.72 20.55
N GLU A 88 -13.05 1.87 20.66
CA GLU A 88 -14.32 2.26 21.31
C GLU A 88 -14.63 1.52 22.63
N SER A 89 -13.76 0.66 23.17
CA SER A 89 -14.05 -0.05 24.44
C SER A 89 -13.37 0.48 25.71
N GLU A 90 -12.83 1.70 25.72
CA GLU A 90 -12.24 2.32 26.93
C GLU A 90 -12.95 3.61 27.39
N ALA A 91 -14.12 3.94 26.83
CA ALA A 91 -14.86 5.16 27.14
C ALA A 91 -15.90 5.04 28.29
N ALA A 92 -15.83 4.03 29.17
CA ALA A 92 -16.82 3.91 30.25
C ALA A 92 -16.33 3.19 31.54
N HIS A 93 -15.38 3.79 32.26
CA HIS A 93 -15.19 3.67 33.72
C HIS A 93 -14.08 4.65 34.14
N ASP A 94 -14.12 5.47 35.18
CA ASP A 94 -15.12 6.03 36.08
C ASP A 94 -14.36 7.19 36.77
N ILE A 95 -14.99 8.34 36.96
CA ILE A 95 -14.34 9.50 37.59
C ILE A 95 -14.37 9.28 39.10
N SER A 96 -13.22 9.13 39.74
CA SER A 96 -12.99 9.48 41.15
C SER A 96 -11.49 9.63 41.46
N GLN A 97 -11.01 10.87 41.48
CA GLN A 97 -9.88 11.32 42.31
C GLN A 97 -10.26 11.17 43.81
N PRO A 98 -9.33 11.12 44.80
CA PRO A 98 -8.24 12.12 44.94
C PRO A 98 -6.94 11.68 45.69
N GLU A 99 -6.01 12.65 45.76
CA GLU A 99 -4.89 12.78 46.73
C GLU A 99 -3.63 11.91 46.42
N SER A 100 -2.38 12.34 46.61
CA SER A 100 -1.81 13.36 47.49
C SER A 100 -0.32 13.61 47.14
N VAL A 101 0.07 14.90 47.16
CA VAL A 101 1.35 15.51 47.59
C VAL A 101 2.71 14.79 47.40
N ASN A 102 3.62 15.37 46.61
CA ASN A 102 4.64 16.37 47.01
C ASN A 102 5.70 16.49 45.89
N GLU A 103 6.10 17.65 45.36
CA GLU A 103 6.71 18.87 45.94
C GLU A 103 8.25 18.88 45.72
N TYR A 104 8.78 20.07 45.38
CA TYR A 104 10.19 20.54 45.26
C TYR A 104 11.13 19.81 44.26
N ALA A 105 12.04 20.42 43.50
CA ALA A 105 12.54 21.78 43.30
C ALA A 105 13.34 21.76 41.97
N GLU A 106 13.17 22.74 41.08
CA GLU A 106 14.13 23.84 40.87
C GLU A 106 15.41 23.49 40.09
N SER A 107 15.48 23.96 38.84
CA SER A 107 16.62 24.65 38.22
C SER A 107 16.26 24.89 36.74
N SER A 108 15.79 26.09 36.37
CA SER A 108 16.61 27.25 35.98
C SER A 108 17.48 26.99 34.74
N SER A 109 17.01 27.45 33.56
CA SER A 109 17.70 28.47 32.73
C SER A 109 17.14 28.53 31.30
N VAL A 110 16.49 29.66 31.01
CA VAL A 110 16.32 30.30 29.69
C VAL A 110 17.39 31.43 29.60
N PRO A 111 17.56 32.20 28.50
CA PRO A 111 17.45 31.93 27.04
C PRO A 111 18.63 32.57 26.23
N SER A 112 18.88 32.19 24.97
CA SER A 112 19.56 33.04 23.94
C SER A 112 19.70 32.23 22.64
N SER A 113 19.51 32.70 21.41
CA SER A 113 19.34 34.04 20.84
C SER A 113 18.53 33.93 19.55
N ALA A 114 17.74 34.97 19.25
CA ALA A 114 17.00 35.14 18.01
C ALA A 114 17.91 35.64 16.87
N THR A 115 17.62 35.29 15.62
CA THR A 115 17.46 36.26 14.53
C THR A 115 16.65 35.64 13.39
N VAL A 116 15.55 36.32 13.10
CA VAL A 116 14.60 36.12 12.02
C VAL A 116 15.19 36.69 10.73
N VAL A 117 15.23 35.91 9.66
CA VAL A 117 15.12 36.43 8.30
C VAL A 117 14.04 35.63 7.60
N ASN A 118 12.89 36.27 7.45
CA ASN A 118 11.77 35.83 6.64
C ASN A 118 11.94 36.51 5.27
N THR A 119 11.83 35.75 4.19
CA THR A 119 11.49 36.31 2.88
C THR A 119 10.59 35.29 2.18
N PRO A 120 9.36 35.68 1.77
CA PRO A 120 8.41 34.76 1.19
C PRO A 120 8.56 34.63 -0.33
N GLN A 121 8.05 33.50 -0.86
CA GLN A 121 7.48 33.28 -2.21
C GLN A 121 8.35 32.53 -3.25
N PRO A 122 7.79 31.77 -4.24
CA PRO A 122 6.45 31.18 -4.39
C PRO A 122 6.42 29.63 -4.50
N ALA A 123 5.23 29.09 -4.18
CA ALA A 123 4.60 27.87 -4.69
C ALA A 123 5.42 26.94 -5.62
N ASN A 124 6.01 25.89 -5.04
CA ASN A 124 6.16 24.62 -5.75
C ASN A 124 4.99 23.72 -5.33
N VAL A 125 4.04 23.57 -6.26
CA VAL A 125 3.01 22.51 -6.21
C VAL A 125 3.75 21.19 -6.44
N VAL A 126 4.33 20.66 -5.36
CA VAL A 126 4.80 19.28 -5.34
C VAL A 126 3.54 18.43 -5.36
N ALA A 127 3.32 17.76 -6.48
CA ALA A 127 2.34 16.70 -6.59
C ALA A 127 2.67 15.64 -5.54
N ASN A 128 1.98 15.71 -4.39
CA ASN A 128 2.00 14.68 -3.38
C ASN A 128 1.31 13.45 -3.97
N LYS A 129 2.07 12.64 -4.73
CA LYS A 129 1.79 11.20 -4.82
C LYS A 129 2.07 10.65 -3.43
N SER A 130 1.09 10.78 -2.55
CA SER A 130 1.05 10.00 -1.32
C SER A 130 1.13 8.54 -1.75
N ALA A 131 2.29 7.92 -1.54
CA ALA A 131 2.37 6.47 -1.52
C ALA A 131 1.31 6.00 -0.51
N PRO A 132 0.40 5.08 -0.88
CA PRO A 132 -0.57 4.59 0.07
C PRO A 132 0.17 4.00 1.27
N ASN A 133 -0.07 4.57 2.46
CA ASN A 133 0.51 4.08 3.70
C ASN A 133 0.21 2.59 3.85
N LEU A 134 1.26 1.81 4.05
CA LEU A 134 1.26 0.34 4.18
C LEU A 134 0.63 -0.14 5.51
N GLY A 135 -0.31 0.62 6.07
CA GLY A 135 -1.11 0.15 7.20
C GLY A 135 -1.85 -1.14 6.83
N ASN A 136 -2.34 -1.87 7.83
CA ASN A 136 -3.09 -3.12 7.67
C ASN A 136 -4.33 -2.91 6.76
N ARG A 137 -4.12 -2.95 5.45
CA ARG A 137 -5.14 -2.71 4.42
C ARG A 137 -5.48 -4.04 3.78
N LEU A 138 -6.71 -4.49 4.03
CA LEU A 138 -7.24 -5.67 3.38
C LEU A 138 -7.73 -5.28 1.97
N LEU A 139 -7.19 -5.93 0.95
CA LEU A 139 -7.66 -5.78 -0.44
C LEU A 139 -8.75 -6.83 -0.72
N ILE A 140 -9.95 -6.35 -1.04
CA ILE A 140 -11.06 -7.18 -1.50
C ILE A 140 -11.14 -7.06 -3.02
N LEU A 141 -11.15 -8.19 -3.72
CA LEU A 141 -11.35 -8.26 -5.17
C LEU A 141 -12.75 -8.76 -5.47
N ILE A 142 -13.53 -7.95 -6.18
CA ILE A 142 -14.87 -8.31 -6.64
C ILE A 142 -14.76 -8.65 -8.14
N ALA A 143 -15.02 -9.91 -8.48
CA ALA A 143 -15.10 -10.40 -9.85
C ALA A 143 -16.13 -9.61 -10.67
N VAL A 144 -15.82 -9.41 -11.96
CA VAL A 144 -16.74 -8.82 -12.96
C VAL A 144 -17.63 -9.87 -13.58
#